data_AF-A0A4Y2PQS2-F1
#
_entry.id   AF-A0A4Y2PQS2-F1
#
_cell.length_a   1.000
_cell.length_b   1.000
_cell.length_c   1.000
_cell.angle_alpha   90.00
_cell.angle_beta   90.00
_cell.angle_gamma   90.00
#
_symmetry.space_group_name_H-M   'P 1'
#
loop_
_entity.id
_entity.type
_entity.pdbx_description
1 polymer ?
#
loop_
_entity_poly.entity_id
_entity_poly.type
_entity_poly.pdbx_seq_one_letter_code
_entity_poly.pdbx_strand_id
1 'polypeptide(L)'
;MKKNVVYIPTCKADISINESIHNVDNSGNIITIVENNTSNKITLRKNSKLGQVHSTTDFIFRESNDFDEEPNEILQANTLTADEITTLRREELNADDFNLEHLKEAEENEILKLLMQNFNVFSKSYQTLGCTDAITPEFKLLHNFPIQTKPYPIPKIAHDFAKQEIQKLLEAVIIEPSTSNYSFPIT
;
A
#
# COMPACT_ATOMS: atom_id res chain seq x y z
N MET A 1 -32.42 -22.77 3.19
CA MET A 1 -31.10 -22.12 3.18
C MET A 1 -31.13 -21.01 2.14
N LYS A 2 -30.91 -19.75 2.54
CA LYS A 2 -30.81 -18.63 1.58
C LYS A 2 -29.52 -18.83 0.78
N LYS A 3 -29.63 -18.93 -0.55
CA LYS A 3 -28.47 -19.05 -1.45
C LYS A 3 -28.04 -17.64 -1.82
N ASN A 4 -26.79 -17.29 -1.49
CA ASN A 4 -26.18 -16.05 -1.92
C ASN A 4 -25.44 -16.30 -3.25
N VAL A 5 -25.48 -15.30 -4.12
CA VAL A 5 -24.77 -15.33 -5.40
C VAL A 5 -24.04 -14.01 -5.61
N VAL A 6 -22.91 -14.08 -6.31
CA VAL A 6 -22.15 -12.91 -6.76
C VAL A 6 -22.56 -12.62 -8.18
N TYR A 7 -23.02 -11.39 -8.45
CA TYR A 7 -23.29 -10.95 -9.81
C TYR A 7 -22.10 -10.14 -10.34
N ILE A 8 -21.54 -10.57 -11.48
CA ILE A 8 -20.45 -9.90 -12.17
C ILE A 8 -21.00 -9.32 -13.47
N PRO A 9 -21.03 -7.99 -13.62
CA PRO A 9 -21.44 -7.37 -14.87
C PRO A 9 -20.42 -7.71 -15.97
N THR A 10 -20.92 -8.16 -17.12
CA THR A 10 -20.08 -8.39 -18.33
C THR A 10 -20.57 -7.55 -19.50
N CYS A 11 -21.49 -6.63 -19.25
CA CYS A 11 -22.07 -5.78 -20.27
C CYS A 11 -21.05 -4.73 -20.71
N LYS A 12 -20.86 -4.60 -22.03
CA LYS A 12 -20.13 -3.48 -22.67
C LYS A 12 -21.02 -2.26 -22.94
N ALA A 13 -22.19 -2.17 -22.31
CA ALA A 13 -23.09 -1.04 -22.49
C ALA A 13 -22.64 0.13 -21.61
N ASP A 14 -23.02 1.35 -21.96
CA ASP A 14 -22.75 2.58 -21.19
C ASP A 14 -23.58 2.68 -19.89
N ILE A 15 -23.78 1.55 -19.23
CA ILE A 15 -24.54 1.35 -18.01
C ILE A 15 -23.58 0.83 -16.95
N SER A 16 -23.61 1.39 -15.74
CA SER A 16 -22.95 0.77 -14.59
C SER A 16 -23.91 -0.15 -13.85
N ILE A 17 -23.41 -1.32 -13.49
CA ILE A 17 -24.02 -2.21 -12.52
C ILE A 17 -22.91 -2.54 -11.54
N ASN A 18 -23.12 -2.27 -10.25
CA ASN A 18 -22.10 -2.56 -9.25
C ASN A 18 -22.03 -4.07 -9.00
N GLU A 19 -20.80 -4.58 -8.89
CA GLU A 19 -20.57 -5.91 -8.33
C GLU A 19 -21.14 -5.98 -6.93
N SER A 20 -22.04 -6.95 -6.72
CA SER A 20 -22.74 -7.06 -5.45
C SER A 20 -23.20 -8.48 -5.18
N ILE A 21 -23.32 -8.78 -3.89
CA ILE A 21 -23.83 -10.05 -3.40
C ILE A 21 -25.35 -9.92 -3.30
N HIS A 22 -26.05 -10.82 -3.98
CA HIS A 22 -27.50 -10.88 -3.96
C HIS A 22 -28.00 -12.13 -3.24
N ASN A 23 -29.10 -11.99 -2.51
CA ASN A 23 -29.91 -13.12 -2.09
C ASN A 23 -30.77 -13.58 -3.28
N VAL A 24 -30.75 -14.88 -3.57
CA VAL A 24 -31.66 -15.47 -4.56
C VAL A 24 -33.03 -15.66 -3.93
N ASP A 25 -34.08 -15.18 -4.61
CA ASP A 25 -35.46 -15.39 -4.16
C ASP A 25 -35.90 -16.86 -4.34
N ASN A 26 -37.10 -17.20 -3.85
CA ASN A 26 -37.63 -18.58 -3.94
C ASN A 26 -37.87 -19.04 -5.39
N SER A 27 -37.86 -18.12 -6.37
CA SER A 27 -38.06 -18.38 -7.79
C SER A 27 -36.75 -18.43 -8.58
N GLY A 28 -35.60 -18.25 -7.92
CA GLY A 28 -34.30 -18.25 -8.58
C GLY A 28 -33.87 -16.89 -9.17
N ASN A 29 -34.60 -15.81 -8.88
CA ASN A 29 -34.31 -14.48 -9.41
C ASN A 29 -33.46 -13.64 -8.44
N ILE A 30 -32.75 -12.67 -9.00
CA ILE A 30 -32.05 -11.62 -8.27
C ILE A 30 -32.56 -10.25 -8.71
N ILE A 31 -32.57 -9.29 -7.79
CA ILE A 31 -32.90 -7.90 -8.06
C ILE A 31 -31.63 -7.08 -7.87
N THR A 32 -31.23 -6.33 -8.90
CA THR A 32 -30.07 -5.44 -8.88
C THR A 32 -30.42 -4.06 -9.41
N ILE A 33 -29.60 -3.06 -9.09
CA ILE A 33 -29.76 -1.68 -9.53
C ILE A 33 -28.86 -1.45 -10.74
N VAL A 34 -29.41 -0.80 -11.74
CA VAL A 34 -28.77 -0.54 -13.03
C VAL A 34 -28.80 0.96 -13.27
N GLU A 35 -27.64 1.58 -13.42
CA GLU A 35 -27.48 3.03 -13.56
C GLU A 35 -27.06 3.39 -14.99
N ASN A 36 -27.77 4.33 -15.61
CA ASN A 36 -27.38 4.90 -16.89
C ASN A 36 -26.47 6.10 -16.64
N ASN A 37 -25.19 5.98 -17.00
CA ASN A 37 -24.20 7.05 -16.83
C ASN A 37 -24.05 7.95 -18.05
N THR A 38 -24.94 7.82 -19.04
CA THR A 38 -24.93 8.66 -20.24
C THR A 38 -26.06 9.66 -20.25
N SER A 39 -25.89 10.71 -21.04
CA SER A 39 -26.96 11.66 -21.36
C SER A 39 -27.96 11.12 -22.38
N ASN A 40 -27.75 9.92 -22.91
CA ASN A 40 -28.58 9.31 -23.94
C ASN A 40 -29.57 8.29 -23.33
N LYS A 41 -30.71 8.11 -24.00
CA LYS A 41 -31.68 7.07 -23.61
C LYS A 41 -31.16 5.70 -24.01
N ILE A 42 -31.01 4.79 -23.05
CA ILE A 42 -30.63 3.40 -23.31
C ILE A 42 -31.88 2.51 -23.30
N THR A 43 -31.97 1.59 -24.26
CA THR A 43 -33.08 0.62 -24.35
C THR A 43 -32.56 -0.80 -24.08
N LEU A 44 -33.02 -1.41 -22.99
CA LEU A 44 -32.72 -2.80 -22.66
C LEU A 44 -33.83 -3.72 -23.16
N ARG A 45 -33.49 -4.67 -24.03
CA ARG A 45 -34.45 -5.68 -24.49
C ARG A 45 -34.61 -6.77 -23.44
N LYS A 46 -35.81 -7.35 -23.33
CA LYS A 46 -36.04 -8.53 -22.49
C LYS A 46 -35.05 -9.64 -22.87
N ASN A 47 -34.49 -10.33 -21.87
CA ASN A 47 -33.46 -11.37 -22.01
C ASN A 47 -32.09 -10.90 -22.54
N SER A 48 -31.80 -9.60 -22.52
CA SER A 48 -30.44 -9.12 -22.79
C SER A 48 -29.48 -9.62 -21.70
N LYS A 49 -28.37 -10.24 -22.11
CA LYS A 49 -27.33 -10.68 -21.16
C LYS A 49 -26.58 -9.46 -20.64
N LEU A 50 -26.70 -9.19 -19.34
CA LEU A 50 -26.03 -8.07 -18.67
C LEU A 50 -24.81 -8.51 -17.83
N GLY A 51 -24.75 -9.79 -17.46
CA GLY A 51 -23.76 -10.27 -16.52
C GLY A 51 -23.72 -11.78 -16.41
N GLN A 52 -22.85 -12.24 -15.52
CA GLN A 52 -22.78 -13.63 -15.06
C GLN A 52 -23.10 -13.67 -13.57
N VAL A 53 -23.74 -14.75 -13.14
CA VAL A 53 -24.06 -15.00 -11.73
C VAL A 53 -23.25 -16.21 -11.30
N HIS A 54 -22.52 -16.09 -10.20
CA HIS A 54 -21.69 -17.13 -9.63
C HIS A 54 -22.22 -17.51 -8.24
N SER A 55 -22.16 -18.80 -7.89
CA SER A 55 -22.32 -19.19 -6.49
C SER A 55 -21.20 -18.56 -5.67
N THR A 56 -21.52 -18.07 -4.46
CA THR A 56 -20.48 -17.54 -3.55
C THR A 56 -19.42 -18.59 -3.23
N THR A 57 -19.77 -19.88 -3.19
CA THR A 57 -18.79 -20.95 -2.97
C THR A 57 -17.83 -21.09 -4.15
N ASP A 58 -18.33 -21.00 -5.38
CA ASP A 58 -17.53 -21.25 -6.58
C ASP A 58 -16.69 -20.01 -6.94
N PHE A 59 -17.15 -18.82 -6.56
CA PHE A 59 -16.44 -17.56 -6.75
C PHE A 59 -15.17 -17.49 -5.91
N ILE A 60 -15.23 -17.92 -4.63
CA ILE A 60 -14.07 -17.94 -3.71
C ILE A 60 -12.92 -18.81 -4.26
N PHE A 61 -13.23 -19.90 -4.97
CA PHE A 61 -12.19 -20.77 -5.54
C PHE A 61 -11.59 -20.24 -6.85
N ARG A 62 -12.28 -19.33 -7.56
CA ARG A 62 -11.83 -18.80 -8.86
C ARG A 62 -10.82 -17.66 -8.73
N GLU A 63 -10.99 -16.80 -7.73
CA GLU A 63 -10.07 -15.67 -7.46
C GLU A 63 -8.65 -16.12 -7.07
N SER A 64 -8.45 -17.38 -6.68
CA SER A 64 -7.09 -17.89 -6.40
C SER A 64 -6.22 -18.11 -7.64
N ASN A 65 -6.80 -18.14 -8.85
CA ASN A 65 -6.07 -18.51 -10.08
C ASN A 65 -6.18 -17.51 -11.24
N ASP A 66 -7.05 -16.49 -11.16
CA ASP A 66 -7.33 -15.58 -12.30
C ASP A 66 -6.76 -14.16 -12.12
N PHE A 67 -6.01 -13.89 -11.04
CA PHE A 67 -5.14 -12.72 -10.98
C PHE A 67 -3.75 -13.15 -11.46
N ASP A 68 -3.47 -12.87 -12.73
CA ASP A 68 -2.11 -12.51 -13.14
C ASP A 68 -1.77 -11.17 -12.44
N GLU A 69 -1.66 -11.19 -11.11
CA GLU A 69 -0.75 -10.26 -10.46
C GLU A 69 0.61 -10.70 -10.97
N GLU A 70 1.21 -9.90 -11.88
CA GLU A 70 2.66 -9.91 -11.97
C GLU A 70 3.16 -9.91 -10.53
N PRO A 71 4.05 -10.84 -10.16
CA PRO A 71 4.54 -10.89 -8.80
C PRO A 71 4.95 -9.47 -8.47
N ASN A 72 4.26 -8.84 -7.51
CA ASN A 72 4.70 -7.59 -6.95
C ASN A 72 6.06 -7.92 -6.37
N GLU A 73 7.11 -7.74 -7.18
CA GLU A 73 8.46 -7.77 -6.73
C GLU A 73 8.46 -6.74 -5.62
N ILE A 74 8.65 -7.22 -4.38
CA ILE A 74 8.83 -6.34 -3.25
C ILE A 74 10.07 -5.56 -3.59
N LEU A 75 9.88 -4.34 -4.12
CA LEU A 75 10.95 -3.45 -4.50
C LEU A 75 11.74 -3.21 -3.23
N GLN A 76 12.96 -3.78 -3.18
CA GLN A 76 13.85 -3.52 -2.06
C GLN A 76 14.07 -2.02 -1.98
N ALA A 77 13.80 -1.46 -0.81
CA ALA A 77 13.81 -0.01 -0.56
C ALA A 77 15.20 0.65 -0.69
N ASN A 78 16.26 -0.10 -1.00
CA ASN A 78 17.59 0.45 -1.22
C ASN A 78 18.15 -0.04 -2.55
N THR A 79 18.14 0.83 -3.56
CA THR A 79 18.91 0.63 -4.80
C THR A 79 20.42 0.79 -4.57
N LEU A 80 20.81 1.37 -3.42
CA LEU A 80 22.20 1.56 -3.02
C LEU A 80 22.82 0.25 -2.54
N THR A 81 24.03 -0.01 -3.00
CA THR A 81 24.86 -1.11 -2.52
C THR A 81 25.33 -0.87 -1.09
N ALA A 82 25.70 -1.94 -0.38
CA ALA A 82 26.22 -1.84 0.99
C ALA A 82 27.46 -0.94 1.09
N ASP A 83 28.29 -0.89 0.04
CA ASP A 83 29.49 -0.06 -0.01
C ASP A 83 29.14 1.43 -0.17
N GLU A 84 28.14 1.76 -0.99
CA GLU A 84 27.62 3.13 -1.13
C GLU A 84 27.01 3.62 0.18
N ILE A 85 26.20 2.78 0.84
CA ILE A 85 25.61 3.09 2.15
C ILE A 85 26.71 3.33 3.18
N THR A 86 27.75 2.49 3.21
CA THR A 86 28.87 2.65 4.14
C THR A 86 29.62 3.96 3.88
N THR A 87 29.80 4.34 2.62
CA THR A 87 30.44 5.60 2.24
C THR A 87 29.60 6.79 2.71
N LEU A 88 28.30 6.80 2.42
CA LEU A 88 27.38 7.86 2.84
C LEU A 88 27.30 7.99 4.37
N ARG A 89 27.27 6.87 5.11
CA ARG A 89 27.30 6.87 6.59
C ARG A 89 28.54 7.55 7.14
N ARG A 90 29.68 7.39 6.47
CA ARG A 90 30.93 8.07 6.88
C ARG A 90 30.88 9.56 6.59
N GLU A 91 30.25 9.97 5.49
CA GLU A 91 30.15 11.37 5.08
C GLU A 91 29.13 12.17 5.90
N GLU A 92 28.03 11.53 6.33
CA GLU A 92 26.96 12.22 7.07
C GLU A 92 27.20 12.34 8.58
N LEU A 93 28.01 11.43 9.16
CA LEU A 93 28.26 11.32 10.59
C LEU A 93 29.43 12.19 11.03
N ASN A 94 29.21 13.04 12.02
CA ASN A 94 30.20 13.95 12.59
C ASN A 94 30.34 13.74 14.10
N ALA A 95 31.45 14.22 14.68
CA ALA A 95 31.66 14.15 16.12
C ALA A 95 30.57 14.90 16.91
N ASP A 96 30.13 16.05 16.39
CA ASP A 96 29.12 16.92 16.99
C ASP A 96 27.71 16.31 17.00
N ASP A 97 27.50 15.19 16.30
CA ASP A 97 26.23 14.46 16.33
C ASP A 97 26.00 13.74 17.66
N PHE A 98 27.05 13.61 18.49
CA PHE A 98 26.99 12.95 19.79
C PHE A 98 27.05 13.97 20.92
N ASN A 99 25.99 14.05 21.73
CA ASN A 99 26.02 14.86 22.94
C ASN A 99 26.83 14.17 24.04
N LEU A 100 28.09 14.57 24.18
CA LEU A 100 29.05 14.04 25.16
C LEU A 100 29.45 15.05 26.24
N GLU A 101 28.80 16.22 26.31
CA GLU A 101 29.15 17.34 27.22
C GLU A 101 29.13 16.97 28.71
N HIS A 102 28.43 15.90 29.06
CA HIS A 102 28.28 15.40 30.41
C HIS A 102 29.46 14.53 30.89
N LEU A 103 30.40 14.19 29.99
CA LEU A 103 31.55 13.34 30.27
C LEU A 103 32.80 14.17 30.57
N LYS A 104 33.80 13.54 31.18
CA LYS A 104 35.13 14.13 31.31
C LYS A 104 35.88 13.99 29.99
N GLU A 105 36.76 14.95 29.69
CA GLU A 105 37.53 15.00 28.43
C GLU A 105 38.22 13.67 28.05
N ALA A 106 38.76 12.93 29.01
CA ALA A 106 39.38 11.63 28.74
C ALA A 106 38.36 10.56 28.30
N GLU A 107 37.20 10.51 28.97
CA GLU A 107 36.11 9.56 28.71
C GLU A 107 35.37 9.92 27.41
N GLU A 108 35.15 11.22 27.19
CA GLU A 108 34.59 11.77 25.96
C GLU A 108 35.39 11.34 24.73
N ASN A 109 36.72 11.55 24.76
CA ASN A 109 37.60 11.17 23.65
C ASN A 109 37.59 9.67 23.37
N GLU A 110 37.54 8.83 24.42
CA GLU A 110 37.50 7.38 24.27
C GLU A 110 36.17 6.93 23.64
N ILE A 111 35.05 7.46 24.12
CA ILE A 111 33.72 7.14 23.60
C ILE A 111 33.57 7.66 22.17
N LEU A 112 33.97 8.89 21.89
CA LEU A 112 33.91 9.45 20.54
C LEU A 112 34.70 8.60 19.55
N LYS A 113 35.91 8.18 19.93
CA LYS A 113 36.73 7.28 19.11
C LYS A 113 36.00 5.96 18.83
N LEU A 114 35.39 5.35 19.85
CA LEU A 114 34.63 4.10 19.69
C LEU A 114 33.43 4.28 18.74
N LEU A 115 32.69 5.37 18.89
CA LEU A 115 31.53 5.70 18.05
C LEU A 115 31.95 5.90 16.59
N MET A 116 33.01 6.68 16.36
CA MET A 116 33.56 6.93 15.02
C MET A 116 34.15 5.67 14.38
N GLN A 117 34.72 4.76 15.16
CA GLN A 117 35.19 3.47 14.64
C GLN A 117 34.05 2.57 14.18
N ASN A 118 32.86 2.71 14.77
CA ASN A 118 31.67 1.95 14.44
C ASN A 118 30.64 2.81 13.67
N PHE A 119 31.10 3.79 12.87
CA PHE A 119 30.22 4.68 12.12
C PHE A 119 29.18 3.93 11.25
N ASN A 120 29.52 2.72 10.80
CA ASN A 120 28.67 1.88 9.95
C ASN A 120 27.39 1.41 10.63
N VAL A 121 27.25 1.48 11.96
CA VAL A 121 26.01 1.10 12.66
C VAL A 121 25.02 2.26 12.81
N PHE A 122 25.43 3.48 12.47
CA PHE A 122 24.59 4.66 12.56
C PHE A 122 24.01 5.02 11.19
N SER A 123 22.86 5.68 11.22
CA SER A 123 22.22 6.28 10.05
C SER A 123 21.60 7.60 10.50
N LYS A 124 21.91 8.67 9.78
CA LYS A 124 21.43 10.03 10.06
C LYS A 124 20.33 10.45 9.09
N SER A 125 20.30 9.82 7.92
CA SER A 125 19.36 10.11 6.84
C SER A 125 18.59 8.86 6.43
N TYR A 126 17.43 9.05 5.80
CA TYR A 126 16.62 7.93 5.31
C TYR A 126 17.36 7.10 4.25
N GLN A 127 18.27 7.71 3.50
CA GLN A 127 19.07 7.10 2.44
C GLN A 127 20.04 6.05 2.96
N THR A 128 20.48 6.16 4.22
CA THR A 128 21.43 5.22 4.83
C THR A 128 20.75 4.25 5.79
N LEU A 129 19.42 4.18 5.81
CA LEU A 129 18.70 3.20 6.61
C LEU A 129 19.10 1.78 6.20
N GLY A 130 19.24 0.92 7.20
CA GLY A 130 19.54 -0.49 6.96
C GLY A 130 18.37 -1.23 6.30
N CYS A 131 18.69 -2.22 5.47
CA CYS A 131 17.73 -3.16 4.91
C CYS A 131 18.17 -4.60 5.23
N THR A 132 17.24 -5.55 5.15
CA THR A 132 17.53 -6.98 5.27
C THR A 132 16.71 -7.75 4.25
N ASP A 133 17.34 -8.68 3.58
CA ASP A 133 16.75 -9.64 2.65
C ASP A 133 16.55 -11.02 3.31
N ALA A 134 16.97 -11.17 4.56
CA ALA A 134 16.90 -12.43 5.29
C ALA A 134 15.45 -12.95 5.48
N ILE A 135 14.47 -12.05 5.47
CA ILE A 135 13.06 -12.37 5.64
C ILE A 135 12.25 -11.49 4.69
N THR A 136 11.39 -12.12 3.88
CA THR A 136 10.32 -11.42 3.16
C THR A 136 9.07 -11.37 4.04
N PRO A 137 8.56 -10.18 4.40
CA PRO A 137 7.36 -10.09 5.23
C PRO A 137 6.13 -10.57 4.45
N GLU A 138 5.38 -11.51 5.03
CA GLU A 138 4.09 -11.99 4.51
C GLU A 138 2.96 -11.59 5.48
N PHE A 139 1.94 -10.89 4.98
CA PHE A 139 0.81 -10.44 5.80
C PHE A 139 -0.43 -11.29 5.50
N LYS A 140 -0.81 -12.16 6.45
CA LYS A 140 -2.03 -12.98 6.35
C LYS A 140 -3.23 -12.21 6.84
N LEU A 141 -4.18 -11.96 5.94
CA LEU A 141 -5.41 -11.25 6.26
C LEU A 141 -6.45 -12.19 6.89
N LEU A 142 -7.18 -11.68 7.89
CA LEU A 142 -8.35 -12.39 8.45
C LEU A 142 -9.51 -12.40 7.44
N HIS A 143 -9.70 -11.29 6.72
CA HIS A 143 -10.72 -11.13 5.69
C HIS A 143 -10.10 -10.44 4.47
N ASN A 144 -10.42 -10.95 3.28
CA ASN A 144 -9.92 -10.42 2.01
C ASN A 144 -10.89 -9.39 1.41
N PHE A 145 -11.24 -8.36 2.18
CA PHE A 145 -11.94 -7.20 1.63
C PHE A 145 -11.16 -5.93 1.96
N PRO A 146 -10.98 -5.03 0.98
CA PRO A 146 -10.22 -3.81 1.18
C PRO A 146 -10.97 -2.80 2.05
N ILE A 147 -10.22 -2.06 2.86
CA ILE A 147 -10.76 -0.94 3.65
C ILE A 147 -10.27 0.38 3.03
N GLN A 148 -11.23 1.23 2.66
CA GLN A 148 -10.97 2.57 2.13
C GLN A 148 -11.54 3.62 3.07
N THR A 149 -10.66 4.36 3.70
CA THR A 149 -11.01 5.50 4.53
C THR A 149 -10.52 6.78 3.85
N LYS A 150 -11.39 7.81 3.84
CA LYS A 150 -11.05 9.12 3.27
C LYS A 150 -9.94 9.78 4.10
N PRO A 151 -8.91 10.38 3.47
CA PRO A 151 -7.88 11.13 4.17
C PRO A 151 -8.46 12.30 4.98
N TYR A 152 -7.87 12.58 6.14
CA TYR A 152 -8.17 13.81 6.86
C TYR A 152 -7.51 15.01 6.16
N PRO A 153 -8.15 16.19 6.16
CA PRO A 153 -7.49 17.41 5.69
C PRO A 153 -6.26 17.72 6.54
N ILE A 154 -5.08 17.79 5.92
CA ILE A 154 -3.86 18.20 6.60
C ILE A 154 -3.96 19.70 6.92
N PRO A 155 -3.72 20.14 8.17
CA PRO A 155 -3.71 21.55 8.52
C PRO A 155 -2.72 22.34 7.66
N LYS A 156 -3.07 23.58 7.26
CA LYS A 156 -2.20 24.42 6.40
C LYS A 156 -0.78 24.59 6.94
N ILE A 157 -0.63 24.70 8.26
CA ILE A 157 0.67 24.86 8.94
C ILE A 157 1.53 23.59 8.79
N ALA A 158 0.91 22.42 8.74
CA ALA A 158 1.59 21.13 8.62
C ALA A 158 1.79 20.69 7.17
N HIS A 159 1.16 21.37 6.21
CA HIS A 159 1.17 20.96 4.80
C HIS A 159 2.58 20.93 4.21
N ASP A 160 3.36 22.00 4.44
CA ASP A 160 4.72 22.09 3.88
C ASP A 160 5.67 21.08 4.54
N PHE A 161 5.51 20.86 5.84
CA PHE A 161 6.26 19.84 6.58
C PHE A 161 5.94 18.43 6.05
N ALA A 162 4.65 18.08 5.93
CA ALA A 162 4.22 16.79 5.41
C ALA A 162 4.73 16.55 3.98
N LYS A 163 4.67 17.59 3.14
CA LYS A 163 5.19 17.51 1.76
C LYS A 163 6.71 17.26 1.74
N GLN A 164 7.48 17.95 2.57
CA GLN A 164 8.93 17.73 2.68
C GLN A 164 9.24 16.33 3.19
N GLU A 165 8.51 15.84 4.17
CA GLU A 165 8.76 14.51 4.73
C GLU A 165 8.43 13.39 3.74
N ILE A 166 7.29 13.48 3.04
CA ILE A 166 6.93 12.56 1.95
C ILE A 166 8.01 12.58 0.86
N GLN A 167 8.53 13.75 0.50
CA GLN A 167 9.58 13.86 -0.50
C GLN A 167 10.87 13.13 -0.08
N LYS A 168 11.30 13.26 1.18
CA LYS A 168 12.47 12.52 1.68
C LYS A 168 12.25 11.00 1.64
N LEU A 169 11.06 10.53 1.99
CA LEU A 169 10.73 9.10 1.97
C LEU A 169 10.68 8.54 0.53
N LEU A 170 10.19 9.34 -0.43
CA LEU A 170 10.22 9.00 -1.86
C LEU A 170 11.65 8.95 -2.39
N GLU A 171 12.49 9.92 -2.05
CA GLU A 171 13.91 9.97 -2.44
C GLU A 171 14.71 8.79 -1.87
N ALA A 172 14.38 8.37 -0.65
CA ALA A 172 14.96 7.20 -0.01
C ALA A 172 14.31 5.88 -0.45
N VAL A 173 13.35 5.89 -1.38
CA VAL A 173 12.66 4.70 -1.91
C VAL A 173 11.99 3.86 -0.79
N ILE A 174 11.60 4.49 0.31
CA ILE A 174 10.88 3.85 1.43
C ILE A 174 9.38 3.75 1.10
N ILE A 175 8.86 4.73 0.36
CA ILE A 175 7.49 4.74 -0.14
C ILE A 175 7.49 4.97 -1.64
N GLU A 176 6.40 4.58 -2.29
CA GLU A 176 6.18 4.78 -3.72
C GLU A 176 4.73 5.12 -4.03
N PRO A 177 4.45 5.79 -5.16
CA PRO A 177 3.09 5.93 -5.66
C PRO A 177 2.51 4.55 -6.01
N SER A 178 1.32 4.24 -5.51
CA SER A 178 0.62 3.00 -5.83
C SER A 178 -0.86 3.26 -6.13
N THR A 179 -1.48 2.33 -6.84
CA THR A 179 -2.93 2.28 -7.01
C THR A 179 -3.46 1.11 -6.19
N SER A 180 -3.96 1.39 -4.99
CA SER A 180 -4.43 0.36 -4.06
C SER A 180 -5.91 0.50 -3.77
N ASN A 181 -6.59 -0.64 -3.65
CA ASN A 181 -7.93 -0.69 -3.10
C ASN A 181 -7.94 -0.43 -1.59
N TYR A 182 -6.79 -0.42 -0.91
CA TYR A 182 -6.66 -0.06 0.50
C TYR A 182 -6.28 1.42 0.65
N SER A 183 -6.93 2.13 1.59
CA SER A 183 -6.59 3.51 1.91
C SER A 183 -6.83 3.78 3.39
N PHE A 184 -5.83 4.32 4.08
CA PHE A 184 -5.91 4.72 5.48
C PHE A 184 -5.46 6.17 5.63
N PRO A 185 -6.16 7.00 6.44
CA PRO A 185 -5.81 8.39 6.61
C PRO A 185 -4.48 8.54 7.36
N ILE A 186 -3.68 9.51 6.95
CA ILE A 186 -2.51 9.98 7.70
C ILE A 186 -3.03 10.84 8.86
N THR A 187 -2.60 10.55 10.08
CA THR A 187 -2.99 11.25 11.32
C THR A 187 -1.96 12.26 11.76
#